data_AF-A0A950WRN8-F1
#
_entry.id   AF-A0A950WRN8-F1
#
_cell.length_a   1.000
_cell.length_b   1.000
_cell.length_c   1.000
_cell.angle_alpha   90.00
_cell.angle_beta   90.00
_cell.angle_gamma   90.00
#
_symmetry.space_group_name_H-M   'P 1'
#
loop_
_entity.id
_entity.type
_entity.pdbx_description
1 polymer ?
#
loop_
_entity_poly.entity_id
_entity_poly.type
_entity_poly.pdbx_seq_one_letter_code
_entity_poly.pdbx_strand_id
1 'polypeptide(L)'
;NSKSTEANATVSVQNNLPNADAGNTGAGSQEARQEETTNYEISRTVRTLIREQPQIDRISLAVMVDEVETTAPDGTRTWQPRSEEDLARITGLVKSAIGFDEKRGDHVEVVSMRFAAPETPAVEQPGLFGMTLEKADLLHLAQTGLFGVIGLLGLLLVLRPMVNRLVTLAPATTSTDAANATALAPAGAAGTLAATQGSSAAVAQASQGAVLLEDDSMVDVNRVEGQIRASSLRKITDLVERHPDEALTIVRGWMIQKNG
;
A
#
# COMPACT_ATOMS: atom_id res chain seq x y z
N ASN A 1 -7.19 -82.06 25.73
CA ASN A 1 -8.50 -82.31 25.07
C ASN A 1 -8.39 -81.86 23.64
N SER A 2 -8.56 -82.67 22.60
CA SER A 2 -8.88 -84.08 22.43
C SER A 2 -8.74 -84.29 20.92
N LYS A 3 -7.93 -85.25 20.47
CA LYS A 3 -7.79 -85.58 19.05
C LYS A 3 -9.06 -86.32 18.62
N SER A 4 -9.90 -85.67 17.81
CA SER A 4 -10.98 -86.33 17.08
C SER A 4 -10.42 -86.84 15.76
N THR A 5 -10.17 -88.14 15.69
CA THR A 5 -9.90 -88.84 14.44
C THR A 5 -11.24 -88.97 13.70
N GLU A 6 -11.51 -88.08 12.75
CA GLU A 6 -12.58 -88.29 11.78
C GLU A 6 -12.16 -89.41 10.83
N ALA A 7 -12.93 -90.50 10.83
CA ALA A 7 -12.81 -91.54 9.83
C ALA A 7 -13.27 -90.96 8.49
N ASN A 8 -12.31 -90.52 7.67
CA ASN A 8 -12.56 -90.06 6.32
C ASN A 8 -13.00 -91.26 5.47
N ALA A 9 -14.32 -91.42 5.33
CA ALA A 9 -14.91 -92.38 4.42
C ALA A 9 -14.74 -91.85 2.99
N THR A 10 -13.59 -92.14 2.39
CA THR A 10 -13.32 -91.84 0.99
C THR A 10 -14.30 -92.60 0.10
N VAL A 11 -15.32 -91.90 -0.40
CA VAL A 11 -16.26 -92.40 -1.41
C VAL A 11 -15.56 -92.46 -2.77
N SER A 12 -14.85 -93.56 -3.04
CA SER A 12 -14.31 -93.81 -4.37
C SER A 12 -15.31 -94.58 -5.23
N VAL A 13 -15.28 -94.31 -6.54
CA VAL A 13 -16.17 -94.92 -7.55
C VAL A 13 -16.05 -96.45 -7.59
N GLN A 14 -14.96 -96.99 -7.04
CA GLN A 14 -14.70 -98.42 -6.91
C GLN A 14 -15.68 -99.12 -5.94
N ASN A 15 -16.24 -98.40 -4.96
CA ASN A 15 -17.15 -98.97 -3.96
C ASN A 15 -18.61 -99.03 -4.41
N ASN A 16 -18.95 -98.59 -5.62
CA ASN A 16 -20.32 -98.46 -6.11
C ASN A 16 -20.65 -99.34 -7.34
N LEU A 17 -19.82 -100.34 -7.65
CA LEU A 17 -20.09 -101.29 -8.73
C LEU A 17 -20.49 -102.66 -8.15
N PRO A 18 -21.76 -103.08 -8.28
CA PRO A 18 -22.15 -104.43 -7.93
C PRO A 18 -21.57 -105.39 -8.97
N ASN A 19 -20.71 -106.30 -8.51
CA ASN A 19 -20.00 -107.35 -9.25
C ASN A 19 -18.61 -106.97 -9.83
N ALA A 20 -17.66 -106.61 -8.95
CA ALA A 20 -16.24 -106.61 -9.30
C ALA A 20 -15.66 -108.03 -9.15
N ASP A 21 -15.70 -108.78 -10.25
CA ASP A 21 -15.01 -110.06 -10.40
C ASP A 21 -13.49 -109.86 -10.35
N ALA A 22 -12.80 -110.81 -9.73
CA ALA A 22 -11.38 -110.76 -9.44
C ALA A 22 -10.58 -110.94 -10.74
N GLY A 23 -10.05 -109.83 -11.28
CA GLY A 23 -9.26 -109.89 -12.50
C GLY A 23 -8.28 -108.72 -12.62
N ASN A 24 -7.00 -109.04 -12.38
CA ASN A 24 -5.84 -108.31 -12.87
C ASN A 24 -5.50 -106.95 -12.21
N THR A 25 -4.80 -107.00 -11.07
CA THR A 25 -4.08 -105.85 -10.53
C THR A 25 -2.66 -105.81 -11.12
N GLY A 26 -2.54 -105.32 -12.35
CA GLY A 26 -1.27 -104.81 -12.84
C GLY A 26 -0.83 -103.63 -11.97
N ALA A 27 0.37 -103.70 -11.41
CA ALA A 27 0.97 -102.62 -10.62
C ALA A 27 1.30 -101.42 -11.54
N GLY A 28 0.29 -100.61 -11.85
CA GLY A 28 0.46 -99.31 -12.47
C GLY A 28 0.69 -98.27 -11.38
N SER A 29 1.88 -97.68 -11.32
CA SER A 29 2.16 -96.54 -10.45
C SER A 29 1.25 -95.36 -10.84
N GLN A 30 0.31 -95.01 -9.98
CA GLN A 30 -0.50 -93.79 -10.14
C GLN A 30 0.30 -92.61 -9.57
N GLU A 31 0.89 -91.81 -10.45
CA GLU A 31 1.61 -90.61 -10.06
C GLU A 31 0.66 -89.40 -10.14
N ALA A 32 0.23 -88.92 -8.97
CA ALA A 32 -0.62 -87.74 -8.86
C ALA A 32 0.28 -86.50 -8.69
N ARG A 33 0.37 -85.66 -9.74
CA ARG A 33 1.10 -84.39 -9.71
C ARG A 33 0.11 -83.26 -9.46
N GLN A 34 0.31 -82.51 -8.37
CA GLN A 34 -0.47 -81.32 -8.04
C GLN A 34 0.44 -80.09 -8.15
N GLU A 35 0.17 -79.21 -9.11
CA GLU A 35 0.86 -77.93 -9.28
C GLU A 35 -0.05 -76.80 -8.79
N GLU A 36 0.43 -76.05 -7.80
CA GLU A 36 -0.21 -74.84 -7.27
C GLU A 36 0.71 -73.66 -7.56
N THR A 37 0.21 -72.65 -8.28
CA THR A 37 0.93 -71.40 -8.55
C THR A 37 0.34 -70.29 -7.69
N THR A 38 1.06 -69.85 -6.66
CA THR A 38 0.63 -68.74 -5.80
C THR A 38 1.22 -67.44 -6.29
N ASN A 39 0.35 -66.56 -6.80
CA ASN A 39 0.73 -65.19 -7.16
C ASN A 39 0.67 -64.30 -5.93
N TYR A 40 1.79 -63.65 -5.63
CA TYR A 40 1.87 -62.63 -4.58
C TYR A 40 1.86 -61.25 -5.23
N GLU A 41 0.83 -60.46 -4.96
CA GLU A 41 0.83 -59.06 -5.32
C GLU A 41 1.58 -58.26 -4.25
N ILE A 42 2.45 -57.35 -4.70
CA ILE A 42 3.14 -56.42 -3.80
C ILE A 42 2.07 -55.48 -3.23
N SER A 43 1.96 -55.44 -1.90
CA SER A 43 1.04 -54.54 -1.21
C SER A 43 1.46 -53.09 -1.41
N ARG A 44 0.61 -52.31 -2.10
CA ARG A 44 0.80 -50.87 -2.32
C ARG A 44 0.01 -50.07 -1.29
N THR A 45 0.70 -49.31 -0.46
CA THR A 45 0.08 -48.33 0.43
C THR A 45 0.18 -46.95 -0.19
N VAL A 46 -0.96 -46.34 -0.54
CA VAL A 46 -1.02 -44.95 -1.01
C VAL A 46 -1.44 -44.06 0.16
N ARG A 47 -0.60 -43.08 0.51
CA ARG A 47 -0.92 -42.07 1.53
C ARG A 47 -1.11 -40.71 0.86
N THR A 48 -2.33 -40.20 0.93
CA THR A 48 -2.65 -38.83 0.51
C THR A 48 -2.60 -37.92 1.73
N LEU A 49 -1.75 -36.89 1.69
CA LEU A 49 -1.67 -35.86 2.72
C LEU A 49 -2.27 -34.57 2.15
N ILE A 50 -3.44 -34.17 2.64
CA ILE A 50 -4.03 -32.87 2.34
C ILE A 50 -3.64 -31.92 3.48
N ARG A 51 -2.97 -30.82 3.15
CA ARG A 51 -2.62 -29.78 4.11
C ARG A 51 -3.66 -28.68 4.00
N GLU A 52 -4.48 -28.52 5.04
CA GLU A 52 -5.58 -27.55 5.06
C GLU A 52 -5.12 -26.12 5.38
N GLN A 53 -3.91 -25.96 5.92
CA GLN A 53 -3.38 -24.69 6.38
C GLN A 53 -2.02 -24.39 5.75
N PRO A 54 -1.76 -23.12 5.38
CA PRO A 54 -0.45 -22.71 4.91
C PRO A 54 0.57 -22.86 6.03
N GLN A 55 1.71 -23.47 5.71
CA GLN A 55 2.87 -23.55 6.59
C GLN A 55 3.89 -22.49 6.18
N ILE A 56 4.56 -21.88 7.14
CA ILE A 56 5.67 -20.98 6.86
C ILE A 56 6.88 -21.83 6.45
N ASP A 57 7.43 -21.57 5.27
CA ASP A 57 8.62 -22.25 4.77
C ASP A 57 9.92 -21.60 5.23
N ARG A 58 9.96 -20.26 5.36
CA ARG A 58 11.13 -19.51 5.82
C ARG A 58 10.77 -18.10 6.28
N ILE A 59 11.40 -17.63 7.35
CA ILE A 59 11.35 -16.24 7.81
C ILE A 59 12.71 -15.57 7.58
N SER A 60 12.70 -14.36 7.02
CA SER A 60 13.91 -13.53 6.88
C SER A 60 13.61 -12.14 7.42
N LEU A 61 14.34 -11.73 8.46
CA LEU A 61 14.11 -10.48 9.16
C LEU A 61 15.42 -9.72 9.38
N ALA A 62 15.41 -8.44 9.04
CA ALA A 62 16.48 -7.51 9.36
C ALA A 62 15.93 -6.43 10.30
N VAL A 63 16.63 -6.18 11.41
CA VAL A 63 16.23 -5.19 12.41
C VAL A 63 17.35 -4.16 12.56
N MET A 64 17.01 -2.90 12.32
CA MET A 64 17.93 -1.79 12.55
C MET A 64 17.59 -1.12 13.89
N VAL A 65 18.60 -0.87 14.70
CA VAL A 65 18.46 -0.27 16.02
C VAL A 65 19.26 1.03 16.09
N ASP A 66 18.65 2.08 16.63
CA ASP A 66 19.31 3.37 16.77
C ASP A 66 20.46 3.33 17.78
N GLU A 67 21.46 4.15 17.51
CA GLU A 67 22.63 4.36 18.37
C GLU A 67 22.23 5.03 19.69
N VAL A 68 23.08 4.88 20.69
CA VAL A 68 22.86 5.51 22.00
C VAL A 68 23.46 6.90 21.99
N GLU A 69 22.67 7.89 22.38
CA GLU A 69 23.14 9.25 22.59
C GLU A 69 23.79 9.37 23.98
N THR A 70 25.08 9.68 23.99
CA THR A 70 25.84 9.97 25.21
C THR A 70 26.14 11.46 25.24
N THR A 71 25.66 12.15 26.29
CA THR A 71 25.98 13.55 26.53
C THR A 71 27.22 13.63 27.43
N ALA A 72 28.28 14.26 26.93
CA ALA A 72 29.49 14.51 27.70
C ALA A 72 29.27 15.67 28.70
N PRO A 73 30.15 15.82 29.72
CA PRO A 73 30.00 16.84 30.78
C PRO A 73 30.04 18.28 30.27
N ASP A 74 30.57 18.50 29.08
CA ASP A 74 30.65 19.78 28.36
C ASP A 74 29.36 20.11 27.57
N GLY A 75 28.36 19.22 27.60
CA GLY A 75 27.13 19.35 26.84
C GLY A 75 27.22 18.85 25.40
N THR A 76 28.37 18.29 24.98
CA THR A 76 28.53 17.71 23.64
C THR A 76 27.78 16.39 23.56
N ARG A 77 26.88 16.27 22.59
CA ARG A 77 26.16 15.03 22.29
C ARG A 77 26.97 14.19 21.31
N THR A 78 27.27 12.97 21.70
CA THR A 78 27.97 11.97 20.90
C THR A 78 27.09 10.76 20.70
N TRP A 79 27.19 10.13 19.54
CA TRP A 79 26.46 8.89 19.24
C TRP A 79 27.43 7.74 19.27
N GLN A 80 27.03 6.67 19.92
CA GLN A 80 27.83 5.46 20.04
C GLN A 80 26.98 4.25 19.63
N PRO A 81 27.55 3.31 18.84
CA PRO A 81 26.93 2.02 18.60
C PRO A 81 26.52 1.35 19.91
N ARG A 82 25.38 0.65 19.88
CA ARG A 82 24.95 -0.16 21.04
C ARG A 82 25.99 -1.22 21.37
N SER A 83 26.04 -1.59 22.64
CA SER A 83 26.92 -2.67 23.10
C SER A 83 26.55 -3.99 22.41
N GLU A 84 27.53 -4.88 22.23
CA GLU A 84 27.28 -6.21 21.67
C GLU A 84 26.32 -7.03 22.54
N GLU A 85 26.34 -6.84 23.86
CA GLU A 85 25.41 -7.50 24.78
C GLU A 85 23.96 -7.06 24.51
N ASP A 86 23.73 -5.76 24.31
CA ASP A 86 22.40 -5.23 24.00
C ASP A 86 21.90 -5.77 22.65
N LEU A 87 22.77 -5.80 21.63
CA LEU A 87 22.42 -6.35 20.32
C LEU A 87 22.12 -7.84 20.39
N ALA A 88 22.88 -8.62 21.19
CA ALA A 88 22.61 -10.03 21.43
C ALA A 88 21.26 -10.24 22.15
N ARG A 89 20.95 -9.40 23.15
CA ARG A 89 19.68 -9.44 23.87
C ARG A 89 18.50 -9.12 22.95
N ILE A 90 18.61 -8.08 22.14
CA ILE A 90 17.60 -7.71 21.14
C ILE A 90 17.42 -8.84 20.13
N THR A 91 18.51 -9.41 19.62
CA THR A 91 18.46 -10.55 18.70
C THR A 91 17.72 -11.74 19.32
N GLY A 92 17.98 -12.06 20.59
CA GLY A 92 17.28 -13.13 21.31
C GLY A 92 15.78 -12.87 21.47
N LEU A 93 15.40 -11.63 21.80
CA LEU A 93 13.99 -11.23 21.89
C LEU A 93 13.28 -11.34 20.54
N VAL A 94 13.91 -10.84 19.49
CA VAL A 94 13.38 -10.89 18.12
C VAL A 94 13.20 -12.35 17.66
N LYS A 95 14.21 -13.20 17.86
CA LYS A 95 14.13 -14.64 17.54
C LYS A 95 13.01 -15.33 18.29
N SER A 96 12.81 -15.00 19.57
CA SER A 96 11.74 -15.57 20.39
C SER A 96 10.35 -15.12 19.93
N ALA A 97 10.21 -13.83 19.55
CA ALA A 97 8.94 -13.26 19.12
C ALA A 97 8.44 -13.85 17.79
N ILE A 98 9.35 -14.13 16.86
CA ILE A 98 8.99 -14.70 15.54
C ILE A 98 8.91 -16.23 15.54
N GLY A 99 9.30 -16.89 16.64
CA GLY A 99 9.43 -18.34 16.69
C GLY A 99 10.50 -18.85 15.72
N PHE A 100 11.69 -18.27 15.79
CA PHE A 100 12.85 -18.58 14.94
C PHE A 100 13.15 -20.09 14.93
N ASP A 101 13.24 -20.66 13.74
CA ASP A 101 13.60 -22.05 13.54
C ASP A 101 14.74 -22.16 12.51
N GLU A 102 15.91 -22.59 12.98
CA GLU A 102 17.09 -22.81 12.14
C GLU A 102 16.86 -23.95 11.13
N LYS A 103 16.05 -24.96 11.47
CA LYS A 103 15.74 -26.08 10.55
C LYS A 103 14.78 -25.67 9.44
N ARG A 104 13.92 -24.67 9.71
CA ARG A 104 13.10 -23.99 8.69
C ARG A 104 13.97 -23.11 7.77
N GLY A 105 15.21 -22.82 8.16
CA GLY A 105 16.13 -21.97 7.40
C GLY A 105 15.89 -20.48 7.66
N ASP A 106 15.34 -20.15 8.84
CA ASP A 106 15.11 -18.75 9.19
C ASP A 106 16.42 -17.96 9.33
N HIS A 107 16.37 -16.68 8.98
CA HIS A 107 17.50 -15.77 9.09
C HIS A 107 17.09 -14.48 9.79
N VAL A 108 17.89 -14.06 10.78
CA VAL A 108 17.67 -12.82 11.55
C VAL A 108 18.99 -12.08 11.67
N GLU A 109 19.00 -10.83 11.23
CA GLU A 109 20.14 -9.92 11.35
C GLU A 109 19.73 -8.66 12.11
N VAL A 110 20.58 -8.21 13.04
CA VAL A 110 20.35 -7.00 13.83
C VAL A 110 21.57 -6.10 13.72
N VAL A 111 21.37 -4.85 13.30
CA VAL A 111 22.46 -3.89 13.08
C VAL A 111 22.17 -2.59 13.83
N SER A 112 23.20 -2.02 14.46
CA SER A 112 23.13 -0.70 15.09
C SER A 112 23.55 0.37 14.10
N MET A 113 22.69 1.35 13.83
CA MET A 113 23.00 2.48 12.96
C MET A 113 22.26 3.73 13.44
N ARG A 114 22.92 4.88 13.33
CA ARG A 114 22.30 6.17 13.68
C ARG A 114 21.15 6.49 12.75
N PHE A 115 20.01 6.85 13.33
CA PHE A 115 18.86 7.33 12.57
C PHE A 115 19.06 8.79 12.16
N ALA A 116 18.45 9.18 11.03
CA ALA A 116 18.36 10.57 10.66
C ALA A 116 17.55 11.30 11.75
N ALA A 117 18.11 12.37 12.29
CA ALA A 117 17.36 13.22 13.19
C ALA A 117 16.16 13.78 12.42
N PRO A 118 14.94 13.76 12.98
CA PRO A 118 13.85 14.49 12.38
C PRO A 118 14.30 15.96 12.26
N GLU A 119 14.04 16.58 11.12
CA GLU A 119 14.15 18.03 11.02
C GLU A 119 13.10 18.59 11.96
N THR A 120 13.47 18.80 13.23
CA THR A 120 12.70 19.66 14.10
C THR A 120 12.68 20.99 13.38
N PRO A 121 11.51 21.48 12.89
CA PRO A 121 11.45 22.83 12.40
C PRO A 121 12.00 23.67 13.55
N ALA A 122 13.03 24.46 13.24
CA ALA A 122 13.64 25.34 14.23
C ALA A 122 12.48 26.02 14.92
N VAL A 123 12.31 25.78 16.23
CA VAL A 123 11.27 26.46 17.00
C VAL A 123 11.54 27.92 16.76
N GLU A 124 10.69 28.54 15.94
CA GLU A 124 10.82 29.94 15.61
C GLU A 124 10.79 30.65 16.95
N GLN A 125 11.95 31.21 17.34
CA GLN A 125 12.01 31.99 18.56
C GLN A 125 10.91 33.05 18.43
N PRO A 126 10.00 33.18 19.42
CA PRO A 126 8.96 34.17 19.33
C PRO A 126 9.64 35.52 19.12
N GLY A 127 9.39 36.14 17.96
CA GLY A 127 9.89 37.47 17.66
C GLY A 127 9.48 38.43 18.76
N LEU A 128 10.15 39.59 18.84
CA LEU A 128 10.03 40.59 19.93
C LEU A 128 8.60 41.06 20.30
N PHE A 129 7.55 40.60 19.61
CA PHE A 129 6.13 40.85 19.89
C PHE A 129 5.22 39.61 19.73
N GLY A 130 5.75 38.38 19.84
CA GLY A 130 4.96 37.16 19.69
C GLY A 130 4.46 36.89 18.26
N MET A 131 4.92 37.66 17.28
CA MET A 131 4.70 37.44 15.86
C MET A 131 6.01 36.94 15.25
N THR A 132 5.98 35.74 14.69
CA THR A 132 7.07 35.24 13.86
C THR A 132 6.95 35.91 12.49
N LEU A 133 7.50 37.12 12.35
CA LEU A 133 7.59 37.75 11.03
C LEU A 133 8.63 36.99 10.22
N GLU A 134 8.17 35.98 9.49
CA GLU A 134 8.96 35.34 8.47
C GLU A 134 9.29 36.36 7.38
N LYS A 135 10.42 36.21 6.68
CA LYS A 135 10.79 37.12 5.58
C LYS A 135 9.70 37.17 4.50
N ALA A 136 8.98 36.07 4.32
CA ALA A 136 7.82 35.97 3.44
C ALA A 136 6.68 36.89 3.89
N ASP A 137 6.34 36.89 5.19
CA ASP A 137 5.29 37.76 5.74
C ASP A 137 5.65 39.23 5.66
N LEU A 138 6.92 39.58 5.84
CA LEU A 138 7.37 40.98 5.67
C LEU A 138 7.25 41.46 4.22
N LEU A 139 7.54 40.58 3.25
CA LEU A 139 7.36 40.88 1.82
C LEU A 139 5.87 40.99 1.46
N HIS A 140 5.02 40.10 1.97
CA HIS A 140 3.57 40.17 1.78
C HIS A 140 2.97 41.42 2.42
N LEU A 141 3.43 41.82 3.60
CA LEU A 141 3.01 43.04 4.28
C LEU A 141 3.47 44.28 3.50
N ALA A 142 4.71 44.29 2.99
CA ALA A 142 5.22 45.38 2.16
C ALA A 142 4.43 45.51 0.84
N GLN A 143 4.10 44.40 0.18
CA GLN A 143 3.28 44.39 -1.03
C GLN A 143 1.85 44.88 -0.76
N THR A 144 1.23 44.41 0.33
CA THR A 144 -0.10 44.86 0.73
C THR A 144 -0.10 46.34 1.09
N GLY A 145 0.94 46.81 1.79
CA GLY A 145 1.17 48.22 2.08
C GLY A 145 1.30 49.05 0.80
N LEU A 146 2.01 48.55 -0.21
CA LEU A 146 2.16 49.23 -1.50
C LEU A 146 0.81 49.39 -2.22
N PHE A 147 -0.01 48.35 -2.28
CA PHE A 147 -1.37 48.47 -2.83
C PHE A 147 -2.25 49.43 -2.01
N GLY A 148 -2.13 49.42 -0.69
CA GLY A 148 -2.82 50.38 0.19
C GLY A 148 -2.42 51.83 -0.10
N VAL A 149 -1.12 52.09 -0.28
CA VAL A 149 -0.60 53.42 -0.64
C VAL A 149 -1.08 53.86 -2.02
N ILE A 150 -1.04 52.97 -3.02
CA ILE A 150 -1.56 53.25 -4.37
C ILE A 150 -3.07 53.54 -4.32
N GLY A 151 -3.83 52.76 -3.56
CA GLY A 151 -5.27 52.98 -3.35
C GLY A 151 -5.57 54.32 -2.67
N LEU A 152 -4.82 54.67 -1.63
CA LEU A 152 -4.95 55.95 -0.92
C LEU A 152 -4.60 57.14 -1.83
N LEU A 153 -3.53 57.02 -2.62
CA LEU A 153 -3.15 58.01 -3.62
C LEU A 153 -4.25 58.14 -4.68
N GLY A 154 -4.79 57.05 -5.21
CA GLY A 154 -5.91 57.08 -6.15
C GLY A 154 -7.16 57.76 -5.57
N LEU A 155 -7.49 57.47 -4.31
CA LEU A 155 -8.59 58.12 -3.60
C LEU A 155 -8.37 59.64 -3.48
N LEU A 156 -7.18 60.05 -3.04
CA LEU A 156 -6.84 61.46 -2.85
C LEU A 156 -6.67 62.23 -4.18
N LEU A 157 -6.12 61.61 -5.22
CA LEU A 157 -5.83 62.26 -6.49
C LEU A 157 -6.95 62.17 -7.51
N VAL A 158 -7.81 61.16 -7.48
CA VAL A 158 -8.89 61.00 -8.47
C VAL A 158 -10.23 61.35 -7.85
N LEU A 159 -10.56 60.80 -6.68
CA LEU A 159 -11.85 61.05 -6.07
C LEU A 159 -11.98 62.50 -5.57
N ARG A 160 -10.93 63.05 -4.95
CA ARG A 160 -10.93 64.43 -4.46
C ARG A 160 -11.18 65.48 -5.57
N PRO A 161 -10.51 65.48 -6.74
CA PRO A 161 -10.84 66.44 -7.78
C PRO A 161 -12.19 66.18 -8.44
N MET A 162 -12.69 64.94 -8.49
CA MET A 162 -14.04 64.68 -9.01
C MET A 162 -15.13 65.23 -8.08
N VAL A 163 -14.99 65.02 -6.76
CA VAL A 163 -15.90 65.61 -5.77
C VAL A 163 -15.81 67.13 -5.80
N ASN A 164 -14.60 67.70 -5.83
CA ASN A 164 -14.44 69.15 -5.95
C ASN A 164 -15.05 69.70 -7.25
N ARG A 165 -14.96 68.99 -8.38
CA ARG A 165 -15.62 69.39 -9.63
C ARG A 165 -17.15 69.38 -9.50
N LEU A 166 -17.71 68.36 -8.85
CA LEU A 166 -19.17 68.28 -8.62
C LEU A 166 -19.65 69.36 -7.64
N VAL A 167 -18.86 69.67 -6.61
CA VAL A 167 -19.15 70.76 -5.66
C VAL A 167 -19.01 72.14 -6.32
N THR A 168 -18.11 72.32 -7.29
CA THR A 168 -18.01 73.58 -8.05
C THR A 168 -19.09 73.78 -9.11
N LEU A 169 -19.83 72.73 -9.49
CA LEU A 169 -21.03 72.85 -10.33
C LEU A 169 -22.32 73.01 -9.50
N ALA A 170 -22.25 72.89 -8.18
CA ALA A 170 -23.32 73.27 -7.28
C ALA A 170 -23.12 74.74 -6.88
N PRO A 171 -24.01 75.68 -7.28
CA PRO A 171 -23.94 77.04 -6.75
C PRO A 171 -24.16 76.95 -5.24
N ALA A 172 -23.21 77.51 -4.51
CA ALA A 172 -23.17 77.56 -3.07
C ALA A 172 -24.49 78.09 -2.49
N THR A 173 -25.04 77.35 -1.52
CA THR A 173 -25.83 77.96 -0.46
C THR A 173 -25.15 77.66 0.86
N THR A 174 -24.59 78.73 1.42
CA THR A 174 -24.56 79.08 2.85
C THR A 174 -23.69 78.20 3.76
N SER A 175 -22.50 78.64 4.21
CA SER A 175 -22.26 79.68 5.24
C SER A 175 -22.79 79.21 6.61
N THR A 176 -22.10 79.16 7.74
CA THR A 176 -20.96 79.92 8.29
C THR A 176 -20.66 79.26 9.64
N ASP A 177 -19.41 78.97 9.99
CA ASP A 177 -18.92 79.28 11.36
C ASP A 177 -17.38 79.25 11.42
N ALA A 178 -16.78 80.43 11.51
CA ALA A 178 -15.40 80.63 11.94
C ALA A 178 -15.17 82.12 12.22
N ALA A 179 -15.34 82.51 13.48
CA ALA A 179 -14.80 83.74 14.03
C ALA A 179 -13.35 83.51 14.48
N ASN A 180 -12.38 83.81 13.62
CA ASN A 180 -11.18 84.57 14.04
C ASN A 180 -10.48 85.13 12.80
N ALA A 181 -10.16 86.41 12.84
CA ALA A 181 -9.69 87.18 11.69
C ALA A 181 -8.21 87.55 11.84
N THR A 182 -7.55 87.64 10.68
CA THR A 182 -6.38 88.51 10.37
C THR A 182 -5.01 87.89 10.75
N ALA A 183 -4.01 87.76 9.87
CA ALA A 183 -3.67 88.53 8.67
C ALA A 183 -2.70 87.80 7.71
N LEU A 184 -2.82 88.18 6.43
CA LEU A 184 -1.78 88.41 5.40
C LEU A 184 -1.16 87.25 4.57
N ALA A 185 -1.47 87.35 3.26
CA ALA A 185 -1.14 86.57 2.06
C ALA A 185 0.27 86.92 1.48
N PRO A 186 0.62 86.65 0.18
CA PRO A 186 0.05 85.79 -0.88
C PRO A 186 1.08 84.82 -1.52
N ALA A 187 0.71 83.69 -2.12
CA ALA A 187 0.18 83.42 -3.46
C ALA A 187 1.16 83.61 -4.66
N GLY A 188 1.24 82.56 -5.48
CA GLY A 188 1.82 82.52 -6.83
C GLY A 188 1.84 81.04 -7.29
N ALA A 189 0.80 80.46 -7.88
CA ALA A 189 0.14 80.70 -9.17
C ALA A 189 0.96 80.24 -10.39
N ALA A 190 0.45 79.20 -11.06
CA ALA A 190 0.49 78.85 -12.49
C ALA A 190 0.40 77.32 -12.59
N GLY A 191 -0.65 76.73 -13.14
CA GLY A 191 -0.89 76.66 -14.58
C GLY A 191 -0.26 75.36 -15.08
N THR A 192 -0.88 74.48 -15.86
CA THR A 192 -1.88 74.67 -16.90
C THR A 192 -2.17 73.29 -17.51
N LEU A 193 -3.43 73.10 -17.94
CA LEU A 193 -3.84 72.47 -19.21
C LEU A 193 -3.40 71.02 -19.47
N ALA A 194 -4.39 70.11 -19.49
CA ALA A 194 -4.92 69.53 -20.73
C ALA A 194 -4.06 68.33 -21.17
N ALA A 195 -4.54 67.24 -21.72
CA ALA A 195 -5.76 66.91 -22.42
C ALA A 195 -5.81 65.36 -22.36
N THR A 196 -6.93 64.69 -22.15
CA THR A 196 -7.88 64.31 -23.21
C THR A 196 -7.86 62.80 -23.45
N GLN A 197 -9.09 62.25 -23.43
CA GLN A 197 -9.57 61.01 -24.03
C GLN A 197 -8.93 59.73 -23.48
N GLY A 198 -9.71 58.86 -22.85
CA GLY A 198 -10.80 58.15 -23.52
C GLY A 198 -10.29 56.73 -23.71
N SER A 199 -11.03 55.66 -23.51
CA SER A 199 -12.46 55.41 -23.54
C SER A 199 -12.63 53.97 -23.05
N SER A 200 -13.88 53.58 -22.77
CA SER A 200 -14.38 52.20 -22.74
C SER A 200 -13.79 51.29 -21.65
N ALA A 201 -14.51 50.37 -21.03
CA ALA A 201 -15.88 49.90 -21.12
C ALA A 201 -16.12 49.24 -19.75
N ALA A 202 -17.22 49.56 -19.08
CA ALA A 202 -18.46 48.78 -19.13
C ALA A 202 -18.24 47.33 -18.64
N VAL A 203 -18.84 46.99 -17.47
CA VAL A 203 -20.04 46.13 -17.39
C VAL A 203 -19.59 44.66 -17.39
N ALA A 204 -19.99 43.75 -16.52
CA ALA A 204 -21.23 43.51 -15.80
C ALA A 204 -20.89 42.45 -14.72
N GLN A 205 -21.52 42.45 -13.55
CA GLN A 205 -22.73 41.65 -13.28
C GLN A 205 -22.38 40.14 -13.25
N ALA A 206 -22.13 39.60 -12.06
CA ALA A 206 -23.12 38.97 -11.20
C ALA A 206 -23.68 37.67 -11.77
N SER A 207 -23.53 36.58 -11.02
CA SER A 207 -24.65 35.70 -10.67
C SER A 207 -24.21 34.58 -9.74
N GLN A 208 -25.03 34.39 -8.72
CA GLN A 208 -25.16 33.18 -7.92
C GLN A 208 -25.62 32.01 -8.79
N GLY A 209 -25.34 30.78 -8.38
CA GLY A 209 -26.06 29.61 -8.90
C GLY A 209 -25.38 28.29 -8.57
N ALA A 210 -26.03 27.53 -7.69
CA ALA A 210 -25.67 26.23 -7.13
C ALA A 210 -25.44 25.11 -8.16
N VAL A 211 -24.67 24.07 -7.78
CA VAL A 211 -24.99 22.66 -8.12
C VAL A 211 -24.46 21.71 -7.03
N LEU A 212 -25.31 20.75 -6.68
CA LEU A 212 -25.12 19.53 -5.88
C LEU A 212 -24.19 18.50 -6.57
N LEU A 213 -23.88 17.40 -5.84
CA LEU A 213 -23.09 16.18 -6.11
C LEU A 213 -21.77 16.23 -5.30
N GLU A 214 -21.53 15.36 -4.31
CA GLU A 214 -21.32 13.93 -4.49
C GLU A 214 -21.67 13.16 -3.21
N ASP A 215 -22.27 11.98 -3.41
CA ASP A 215 -22.62 10.95 -2.45
C ASP A 215 -21.35 10.23 -1.96
N ASP A 216 -21.03 10.36 -0.67
CA ASP A 216 -20.01 9.58 0.03
C ASP A 216 -20.55 8.18 0.32
N SER A 217 -20.62 7.35 -0.73
CA SER A 217 -20.96 5.93 -0.61
C SER A 217 -19.67 5.11 -0.63
N MET A 218 -19.33 4.58 0.55
CA MET A 218 -18.32 3.55 0.75
C MET A 218 -18.31 2.49 -0.36
N VAL A 219 -17.15 2.33 -1.01
CA VAL A 219 -16.84 1.13 -1.78
C VAL A 219 -16.62 -0.01 -0.77
N ASP A 220 -17.63 -0.87 -0.67
CA ASP A 220 -17.59 -2.11 0.09
C ASP A 220 -16.54 -3.06 -0.53
N VAL A 221 -15.37 -3.09 0.11
CA VAL A 221 -14.18 -3.89 -0.24
C VAL A 221 -14.47 -5.41 -0.30
N ASN A 222 -15.64 -5.87 0.16
CA ASN A 222 -16.01 -7.28 0.17
C ASN A 222 -16.61 -7.84 -1.15
N ARG A 223 -16.63 -7.07 -2.25
CA ARG A 223 -17.14 -7.54 -3.57
C ARG A 223 -16.10 -7.72 -4.67
N VAL A 224 -14.82 -7.51 -4.39
CA VAL A 224 -13.77 -7.47 -5.43
C VAL A 224 -13.20 -8.85 -5.81
N GLU A 225 -13.50 -9.93 -5.08
CA GLU A 225 -12.88 -11.25 -5.36
C GLU A 225 -13.61 -12.12 -6.39
N GLY A 226 -14.87 -11.78 -6.71
CA GLY A 226 -15.71 -12.59 -7.60
C GLY A 226 -15.57 -12.30 -9.10
N GLN A 227 -15.08 -11.12 -9.48
CA GLN A 227 -15.05 -10.68 -10.89
C GLN A 227 -13.66 -10.77 -11.54
N ILE A 228 -12.59 -10.94 -10.77
CA ILE A 228 -11.20 -10.97 -11.29
C ILE A 228 -10.85 -12.35 -11.90
N ARG A 229 -11.53 -13.43 -11.48
CA ARG A 229 -11.33 -14.77 -12.06
C ARG A 229 -12.02 -14.96 -13.42
N ALA A 230 -13.14 -14.27 -13.67
CA ALA A 230 -13.89 -14.43 -14.92
C ALA A 230 -13.28 -13.67 -16.10
N SER A 231 -12.60 -12.54 -15.85
CA SER A 231 -11.94 -11.74 -16.88
C SER A 231 -10.56 -12.29 -17.28
N SER A 232 -9.85 -12.95 -16.36
CA SER A 232 -8.58 -13.64 -16.65
C SER A 232 -8.76 -14.90 -17.50
N LEU A 233 -9.82 -15.69 -17.26
CA LEU A 233 -10.15 -16.88 -18.09
C LEU A 233 -10.44 -16.50 -19.56
N ARG A 234 -11.23 -15.44 -19.80
CA ARG A 234 -11.53 -14.98 -21.16
C ARG A 234 -10.28 -14.47 -21.89
N LYS A 235 -9.40 -13.77 -21.18
CA LYS A 235 -8.16 -13.23 -21.75
C LYS A 235 -7.15 -14.33 -22.09
N ILE A 236 -7.15 -15.44 -21.35
CA ILE A 236 -6.33 -16.62 -21.66
C ILE A 236 -6.90 -17.36 -22.89
N THR A 237 -8.22 -17.54 -22.98
CA THR A 237 -8.85 -18.17 -24.16
C THR A 237 -8.59 -17.36 -25.44
N ASP A 238 -8.73 -16.04 -25.37
CA ASP A 238 -8.52 -15.12 -26.49
C ASP A 238 -7.04 -15.04 -26.92
N LEU A 239 -6.10 -15.18 -25.98
CA LEU A 239 -4.66 -15.24 -26.29
C LEU A 239 -4.29 -16.57 -26.97
N VAL A 240 -4.87 -17.69 -26.54
CA VAL A 240 -4.64 -19.02 -27.12
C VAL A 240 -5.22 -19.13 -28.54
N GLU A 241 -6.37 -18.51 -28.81
CA GLU A 241 -6.96 -18.51 -30.16
C GLU A 241 -6.20 -17.64 -31.16
N ARG A 242 -5.60 -16.53 -30.72
CA ARG A 242 -4.86 -15.62 -31.62
C ARG A 242 -3.41 -16.02 -31.86
N HIS A 243 -2.76 -16.66 -30.88
CA HIS A 243 -1.32 -16.97 -30.94
C HIS A 243 -1.03 -18.44 -30.54
N PRO A 244 -1.44 -19.42 -31.37
CA PRO A 244 -1.23 -20.84 -31.06
C PRO A 244 0.26 -21.21 -30.97
N ASP A 245 1.12 -20.55 -31.75
CA ASP A 245 2.55 -20.86 -31.82
C ASP A 245 3.32 -20.50 -30.53
N GLU A 246 2.90 -19.44 -29.83
CA GLU A 246 3.50 -19.03 -28.55
C GLU A 246 3.12 -20.00 -27.42
N ALA A 247 1.85 -20.44 -27.40
CA ALA A 247 1.37 -21.45 -26.45
C ALA A 247 2.12 -22.79 -26.61
N LEU A 248 2.40 -23.20 -27.85
CA LEU A 248 3.15 -24.42 -28.14
C LEU A 248 4.62 -24.35 -27.68
N THR A 249 5.26 -23.18 -27.76
CA THR A 249 6.63 -22.97 -27.26
C THR A 249 6.74 -23.21 -25.75
N ILE A 250 5.75 -22.77 -24.97
CA ILE A 250 5.72 -22.95 -23.52
C ILE A 250 5.52 -24.43 -23.16
N VAL A 251 4.56 -25.10 -23.81
CA VAL A 251 4.32 -26.55 -23.61
C VAL A 251 5.56 -27.37 -23.99
N ARG A 252 6.25 -26.97 -25.06
CA ARG A 252 7.52 -27.60 -25.46
C ARG A 252 8.61 -27.40 -24.41
N GLY A 253 8.69 -26.22 -23.79
CA GLY A 253 9.61 -25.96 -22.68
C GLY A 253 9.39 -26.90 -21.51
N TRP A 254 8.14 -27.15 -21.13
CA TRP A 254 7.79 -28.05 -20.03
C TRP A 254 8.04 -29.53 -20.37
N MET A 255 7.91 -29.90 -21.63
CA MET A 255 8.21 -31.26 -22.10
C MET A 255 9.72 -31.53 -22.10
N ILE A 256 10.54 -30.53 -22.45
CA ILE A 256 12.01 -30.67 -22.46
C ILE A 256 12.56 -30.71 -21.03
N GLN A 257 12.00 -29.93 -20.11
CA GLN A 257 12.46 -29.87 -18.72
C GLN A 257 12.21 -31.17 -17.92
N LYS A 258 11.33 -32.06 -18.39
CA LYS A 258 11.05 -33.35 -17.73
C LYS A 258 11.96 -34.50 -18.20
N ASN A 259 12.77 -34.27 -19.24
CA ASN A 259 13.63 -35.30 -19.86
C ASN A 259 15.14 -35.04 -19.64
N GLY A 260 15.53 -34.20 -18.68
CA GLY A 260 16.90 -34.05 -18.20
C GLY A 260 16.92 -34.15 -16.68
#